data_AF-A0A1S8MDQ9-F1
#
_entry.id   AF-A0A1S8MDQ9-F1
#
_cell.length_a   1.000
_cell.length_b   1.000
_cell.length_c   1.000
_cell.angle_alpha   90.00
_cell.angle_beta   90.00
_cell.angle_gamma   90.00
#
_symmetry.space_group_name_H-M   'P 1'
#
loop_
_entity.id
_entity.type
_entity.pdbx_description
1 polymer ?
#
loop_
_entity_poly.entity_id
_entity_poly.type
_entity_poly.pdbx_seq_one_letter_code
_entity_poly.pdbx_strand_id
1 'polypeptide(L)'
;MLVTVKALSKKALEEREYRDKVQICMDGKEVFNVMDDEPEDSNLSRSFSDVYKIPKLLEKAYKAGKNGEELKIEYEEVEEI
;
A
#
# COMPACT_ATOMS: atom_id res chain seq x y z
N MET A 1 3.71 1.34 16.33
CA MET A 1 3.72 1.03 14.89
C MET A 1 2.83 2.03 14.15
N LEU A 2 3.44 2.86 13.30
CA LEU A 2 2.71 3.78 12.43
C LEU A 2 2.54 3.17 11.04
N VAL A 3 1.30 3.12 10.55
CA VAL A 3 0.95 2.69 9.20
C VAL A 3 0.40 3.89 8.44
N THR A 4 1.02 4.24 7.33
CA THR A 4 0.54 5.29 6.43
C THR A 4 0.03 4.65 5.15
N VAL A 5 -1.22 4.89 4.81
CA VAL A 5 -1.84 4.47 3.55
C VAL A 5 -1.89 5.68 2.64
N LYS A 6 -1.13 5.66 1.56
CA LYS A 6 -1.12 6.69 0.53
C LYS A 6 -1.99 6.26 -0.63
N ALA A 7 -2.96 7.09 -0.98
CA ALA A 7 -3.83 6.93 -2.13
C ALA A 7 -3.79 8.19 -3.00
N LEU A 8 -3.95 8.04 -4.30
CA LEU A 8 -4.03 9.19 -5.20
C LEU A 8 -5.31 9.99 -4.92
N SER A 9 -5.17 11.31 -4.89
CA SER A 9 -6.32 12.21 -4.82
C SER A 9 -7.21 12.07 -6.08
N LYS A 10 -8.49 12.44 -5.97
CA LYS A 10 -9.43 12.39 -7.12
C LYS A 10 -8.90 13.09 -8.36
N LYS A 11 -8.33 14.29 -8.17
CA LYS A 11 -7.74 15.08 -9.26
C LYS A 11 -6.59 14.33 -9.95
N ALA A 12 -5.70 13.71 -9.17
CA ALA A 12 -4.59 12.93 -9.70
C ALA A 12 -5.07 11.67 -10.44
N LEU A 13 -6.17 11.04 -10.00
CA LEU A 13 -6.80 9.94 -10.73
C LEU A 13 -7.38 10.40 -12.07
N GLU A 14 -8.09 11.53 -12.10
CA GLU A 14 -8.66 12.09 -13.34
C GLU A 14 -7.57 12.42 -14.37
N GLU A 15 -6.44 12.98 -13.93
CA GLU A 15 -5.29 13.25 -14.80
C GLU A 15 -4.60 11.97 -15.32
N ARG A 16 -4.86 10.81 -14.72
CA ARG A 16 -4.27 9.50 -15.06
C ARG A 16 -5.29 8.53 -15.67
N GLU A 17 -6.39 9.04 -16.20
CA GLU A 17 -7.46 8.21 -16.79
C GLU A 17 -7.99 7.16 -15.81
N TYR A 18 -8.02 7.50 -14.52
CA TYR A 18 -8.41 6.65 -13.39
C TYR A 18 -7.53 5.43 -13.12
N ARG A 19 -6.29 5.38 -13.65
CA ARG A 19 -5.29 4.39 -13.20
C ARG A 19 -4.89 4.69 -11.76
N ASP A 20 -5.26 3.81 -10.85
CA ASP A 20 -5.02 3.99 -9.41
C ASP A 20 -3.69 3.36 -8.95
N LYS A 21 -3.19 3.84 -7.82
CA LYS A 21 -2.04 3.30 -7.12
C LYS A 21 -2.22 3.48 -5.62
N VAL A 22 -2.02 2.41 -4.87
CA VAL A 22 -2.07 2.41 -3.40
C VAL A 22 -0.73 1.95 -2.86
N GLN A 23 -0.17 2.74 -1.96
CA GLN A 23 1.07 2.43 -1.26
C GLN A 23 0.84 2.41 0.25
N ILE A 24 1.33 1.36 0.93
CA ILE A 24 1.32 1.26 2.39
C ILE A 24 2.75 1.32 2.90
N CYS A 25 2.97 2.25 3.82
CA CYS A 25 4.22 2.42 4.53
C CYS A 25 4.06 2.02 6.00
N MET A 26 5.01 1.29 6.55
CA MET A 26 5.12 0.98 7.97
C MET A 26 6.38 1.66 8.52
N ASP A 27 6.21 2.53 9.50
CA ASP A 27 7.29 3.28 10.15
C ASP A 27 8.21 3.98 9.11
N GLY A 28 7.60 4.57 8.09
CA GLY A 28 8.27 5.29 7.01
C GLY A 28 8.85 4.43 5.87
N LYS A 29 8.73 3.11 5.93
CA LYS A 29 9.22 2.20 4.87
C LYS A 29 8.07 1.66 4.04
N GLU A 30 8.18 1.72 2.71
CA GLU A 30 7.25 1.03 1.81
C GLU A 30 7.29 -0.47 2.09
N VAL A 31 6.12 -1.06 2.31
CA VAL A 31 5.97 -2.50 2.57
C VAL A 31 4.97 -3.17 1.64
N PHE A 32 4.11 -2.39 0.99
CA PHE A 32 3.12 -2.87 0.04
C PHE A 32 2.84 -1.77 -0.98
N ASN A 33 2.77 -2.14 -2.24
CA ASN A 33 2.42 -1.25 -3.34
C ASN A 33 1.65 -2.05 -4.39
N VAL A 34 0.54 -1.49 -4.85
CA VAL A 34 -0.27 -2.03 -5.95
C VAL A 34 -0.68 -0.87 -6.84
N MET A 35 -0.66 -1.09 -8.15
CA MET A 35 -1.11 -0.13 -9.16
C MET A 35 -1.96 -0.84 -10.20
N ASP A 36 -2.88 -0.10 -10.82
CA ASP A 36 -3.54 -0.52 -12.05
C ASP A 36 -2.51 -0.58 -13.16
N ASP A 37 -2.01 -1.78 -13.41
CA ASP A 37 -0.98 -2.06 -14.41
C ASP A 37 -1.61 -2.47 -15.75
N GLU A 38 -0.80 -2.52 -16.80
CA GLU A 38 -1.29 -3.04 -18.08
C GLU A 38 -1.66 -4.53 -17.93
N PRO A 39 -2.72 -5.01 -18.62
CA PRO A 39 -3.15 -6.40 -18.55
C PRO A 39 -2.01 -7.39 -18.79
N GLU A 40 -1.07 -7.03 -19.66
CA GLU A 40 0.15 -7.78 -19.98
C GLU A 40 1.06 -7.97 -18.74
N ASP A 41 1.31 -6.92 -17.96
CA ASP A 41 2.16 -6.99 -16.76
C ASP A 41 1.46 -7.70 -15.59
N SER A 42 0.14 -7.55 -15.49
CA SER A 42 -0.70 -8.32 -14.57
C SER A 42 -0.63 -9.83 -14.86
N ASN A 43 -0.72 -10.21 -16.14
CA ASN A 43 -0.64 -11.61 -16.59
C ASN A 43 0.76 -12.22 -16.39
N LEU A 44 1.82 -11.40 -16.42
CA LEU A 44 3.19 -11.83 -16.15
C LEU A 44 3.53 -11.90 -14.64
N SER A 45 2.53 -11.71 -13.77
CA SER A 45 2.68 -11.75 -12.30
C SER A 45 3.69 -10.74 -11.73
N ARG A 46 4.01 -9.67 -12.47
CA ARG A 46 4.94 -8.64 -12.01
C ARG A 46 4.28 -7.74 -10.97
N SER A 47 3.01 -7.41 -11.19
CA SER A 47 2.26 -6.43 -10.39
C SER A 47 1.62 -7.03 -9.11
N PHE A 48 1.46 -8.35 -9.05
CA PHE A 48 0.82 -9.04 -7.91
C PHE A 48 1.80 -9.53 -6.83
N SER A 49 3.11 -9.32 -6.97
CA SER A 49 4.11 -9.86 -6.05
C SER A 49 3.90 -9.41 -4.59
N ASP A 50 3.31 -8.23 -4.40
CA ASP A 50 3.09 -7.64 -3.07
C ASP A 50 1.96 -8.31 -2.29
N VAL A 51 1.03 -9.01 -2.93
CA VAL A 51 -0.03 -9.76 -2.22
C VAL A 51 0.55 -10.86 -1.33
N TYR A 52 1.70 -11.43 -1.72
CA TYR A 52 2.42 -12.43 -0.93
C TYR A 52 3.10 -11.84 0.31
N LYS A 53 3.17 -10.51 0.44
CA LYS A 53 3.67 -9.83 1.65
C LYS A 53 2.58 -9.73 2.72
N ILE A 54 1.29 -9.81 2.36
CA ILE A 54 0.15 -9.64 3.29
C ILE A 54 0.27 -10.53 4.54
N PRO A 55 0.55 -11.85 4.46
CA PRO A 55 0.69 -12.67 5.66
C PRO A 55 1.80 -12.19 6.61
N LYS A 56 2.92 -11.70 6.06
CA LYS A 56 4.02 -11.14 6.86
C LYS A 56 3.63 -9.82 7.54
N LEU A 57 2.81 -9.00 6.88
CA LEU A 57 2.30 -7.76 7.47
C LEU A 57 1.35 -8.04 8.64
N LEU A 58 0.45 -9.02 8.48
CA LEU A 58 -0.43 -9.48 9.56
C LEU A 58 0.36 -10.02 10.76
N GLU A 59 1.42 -10.80 10.51
CA GLU A 59 2.30 -11.30 11.57
C GLU A 59 2.98 -10.15 12.34
N LYS A 60 3.46 -9.12 11.63
CA LYS A 60 4.06 -7.94 12.26
C LYS A 60 3.06 -7.19 13.14
N ALA A 61 1.85 -6.92 12.62
CA ALA A 61 0.80 -6.25 13.39
C ALA A 61 0.43 -7.06 14.65
N TYR A 62 0.32 -8.38 14.53
CA TYR A 62 0.04 -9.27 15.66
C TYR A 62 1.15 -9.22 16.74
N LYS A 63 2.43 -9.27 16.32
CA LYS A 63 3.57 -9.17 17.25
C LYS A 63 3.63 -7.82 17.95
N ALA A 64 3.41 -6.72 17.22
CA ALA A 64 3.36 -5.38 17.77
C ALA A 64 2.28 -5.27 18.86
N GLY A 65 1.06 -5.76 18.58
CA GLY A 65 -0.02 -5.80 19.57
C GLY A 65 0.32 -6.66 20.80
N LYS A 66 0.96 -7.82 20.62
CA LYS A 66 1.41 -8.67 21.73
C LYS A 66 2.47 -7.99 22.61
N ASN A 67 3.31 -7.14 22.02
CA ASN A 67 4.35 -6.39 22.71
C ASN A 67 3.84 -5.10 23.38
N GLY A 68 2.56 -4.76 23.24
CA GLY A 68 1.98 -3.52 23.77
C GLY A 68 2.30 -2.27 22.94
N GLU A 69 2.73 -2.45 21.68
CA GLU A 69 2.93 -1.32 20.78
C GLU A 69 1.59 -0.82 20.24
N GLU A 70 1.37 0.49 20.31
CA GLU A 70 0.18 1.11 19.72
C GLU A 70 0.22 0.99 18.18
N LEU A 71 -0.90 0.59 17.59
CA LEU A 71 -1.11 0.61 16.15
C LEU A 71 -1.87 1.88 15.77
N LYS A 72 -1.24 2.75 15.00
CA LYS A 72 -1.86 3.95 14.43
C LYS A 72 -1.89 3.84 12.91
N ILE A 73 -3.05 4.05 12.30
CA ILE A 73 -3.24 4.01 10.84
C ILE A 73 -3.67 5.41 10.38
N GLU A 74 -2.93 5.98 9.44
CA GLU A 74 -3.19 7.29 8.84
C GLU A 74 -3.40 7.13 7.34
N TYR A 75 -4.41 7.82 6.80
CA TYR A 75 -4.71 7.85 5.37
C TYR A 75 -4.30 9.21 4.82
N GLU A 76 -3.53 9.20 3.74
CA GLU A 76 -3.00 10.40 3.08
C GLU A 76 -3.41 10.38 1.61
N GLU A 77 -4.15 11.41 1.19
CA GLU A 77 -4.40 11.67 -0.23
C GLU A 77 -3.24 12.48 -0.79
N VAL A 78 -2.62 11.99 -1.86
CA VAL A 78 -1.45 12.62 -2.48
C VAL A 78 -1.63 12.86 -3.96
N GLU A 79 -0.88 13.81 -4.52
CA GLU A 79 -0.84 14.03 -5.97
C GLU A 79 0.15 13.06 -6.68
N GLU A 80 1.12 12.49 -5.96
CA GLU A 80 2.13 11.57 -6.53
C GLU A 80 2.56 10.45 -5.55
N ILE A 81 2.74 9.23 -6.07
CA ILE A 81 3.21 8.00 -5.40
C ILE A 81 4.16 7.26 -6.33
#